data_AF-A0A665UKI3-F1
#
_entry.id   AF-A0A665UKI3-F1
#
_cell.length_a   1.000
_cell.length_b   1.000
_cell.length_c   1.000
_cell.angle_alpha   90.00
_cell.angle_beta   90.00
_cell.angle_gamma   90.00
#
_symmetry.space_group_name_H-M   'P 1'
#
loop_
_entity.id
_entity.type
_entity.pdbx_description
1 polymer ?
#
loop_
_entity_poly.entity_id
_entity_poly.type
_entity_poly.pdbx_seq_one_letter_code
_entity_poly.pdbx_strand_id
1 'polypeptide(L)'
;KPELCAEMPVQIPDDSDFSSFKDQCLSPDGWTSRYSKGGVTVWTRDQENQTVQKLKMRIVCKDVAAETLYDVLHDTSYRRKWDTNMIETYDIGRLTVNADVGYYSWKCPSPLKNRDFVTMRSWLPLGNDFLIINSSDLSRHVSSDVLQTSQGPHSNVLSLSTGSLPKWVVNRVSQFVGPKAMRKIYKASLKYPDWKRKHDPWVKPWMFPEQNMLQNISASDLTLQRVESLENIDESGVSEEKRHSDDDDT
;
A
#
# COMPACT_ATOMS: atom_id res chain seq x y z
N LYS A 1 35.19 -19.51 -13.49
CA LYS A 1 33.81 -20.06 -13.45
C LYS A 1 33.01 -19.07 -12.62
N PRO A 2 32.14 -18.23 -13.19
CA PRO A 2 31.27 -17.41 -12.36
C PRO A 2 30.26 -18.34 -11.68
N GLU A 3 30.14 -18.22 -10.36
CA GLU A 3 29.08 -18.87 -9.60
C GLU A 3 27.73 -18.36 -10.13
N LEU A 4 26.93 -19.28 -10.67
CA LEU A 4 25.50 -19.06 -10.88
C LEU A 4 24.92 -18.72 -9.51
N CYS A 5 24.70 -17.42 -9.24
CA CYS A 5 23.82 -17.01 -8.16
C CYS A 5 22.46 -17.62 -8.46
N ALA A 6 22.08 -18.68 -7.74
CA ALA A 6 20.74 -19.25 -7.85
C ALA A 6 19.74 -18.13 -7.56
N GLU A 7 18.91 -17.80 -8.55
CA GLU A 7 17.80 -16.88 -8.37
C GLU A 7 16.85 -17.51 -7.34
N MET A 8 16.67 -16.85 -6.20
CA MET A 8 15.71 -17.32 -5.20
C MET A 8 14.30 -17.20 -5.81
N PRO A 9 13.45 -18.23 -5.67
CA PRO A 9 12.09 -18.17 -6.21
C PRO A 9 11.24 -17.19 -5.43
N VAL A 10 10.36 -16.45 -6.13
CA VAL A 10 9.32 -15.61 -5.50
C VAL A 10 8.47 -16.47 -4.57
N GLN A 11 8.30 -16.01 -3.33
CA GLN A 11 7.49 -16.68 -2.31
C GLN A 11 6.19 -15.92 -2.10
N ILE A 12 5.06 -16.63 -2.19
CA ILE A 12 3.74 -16.09 -1.86
C ILE A 12 3.62 -16.00 -0.33
N PRO A 13 3.12 -14.88 0.24
CA PRO A 13 3.06 -14.72 1.70
C PRO A 13 2.24 -15.82 2.36
N ASP A 14 2.78 -16.38 3.44
CA ASP A 14 2.13 -17.38 4.27
C ASP A 14 1.53 -16.77 5.56
N ASP A 15 0.92 -17.60 6.41
CA ASP A 15 0.31 -17.17 7.67
C ASP A 15 1.31 -16.48 8.63
N SER A 16 2.59 -16.86 8.56
CA SER A 16 3.66 -16.26 9.37
C SER A 16 4.00 -14.86 8.89
N ASP A 17 3.98 -14.63 7.58
CA ASP A 17 4.15 -13.30 6.99
C ASP A 17 3.00 -12.37 7.40
N PHE A 18 1.76 -12.83 7.31
CA PHE A 18 0.59 -12.07 7.75
C PHE A 18 0.62 -11.74 9.25
N SER A 19 1.01 -12.70 10.08
CA SER A 19 1.14 -12.50 11.53
C SER A 19 2.24 -11.49 11.87
N SER A 20 3.44 -11.68 11.31
CA SER A 20 4.57 -10.77 11.46
C SER A 20 4.24 -9.36 10.97
N PHE A 21 3.50 -9.26 9.87
CA PHE A 21 3.08 -7.99 9.30
C PHE A 21 2.09 -7.24 10.21
N LYS A 22 1.11 -7.96 10.77
CA LYS A 22 0.16 -7.43 11.75
C LYS A 22 0.90 -6.91 13.00
N ASP A 23 1.84 -7.68 13.52
CA ASP A 23 2.64 -7.29 14.69
C ASP A 23 3.49 -6.05 14.43
N GLN A 24 4.09 -5.92 13.24
CA GLN A 24 4.86 -4.74 12.86
C GLN A 24 4.00 -3.47 12.81
N CYS A 25 2.76 -3.58 12.33
CA CYS A 25 1.83 -2.45 12.31
C CYS A 25 1.36 -2.07 13.72
N LEU A 26 1.15 -3.04 14.59
CA LEU A 26 0.65 -2.83 15.95
C LEU A 26 1.70 -2.44 16.96
N SER A 27 2.96 -2.85 16.78
CA SER A 27 4.03 -2.56 17.73
C SER A 27 4.22 -1.04 17.91
N PRO A 28 4.23 -0.54 19.15
CA PRO A 28 4.58 0.85 19.44
C PRO A 28 6.10 1.08 19.39
N ASP A 29 6.91 0.02 19.39
CA ASP A 29 8.33 0.10 19.68
C ASP A 29 9.16 0.67 18.52
N GLY A 30 10.02 1.63 18.84
CA GLY A 30 10.92 2.28 17.89
C GLY A 30 10.25 3.26 16.94
N TRP A 31 8.94 3.53 17.07
CA TRP A 31 8.20 4.44 16.20
C TRP A 31 8.15 5.86 16.78
N THR A 32 8.61 6.84 16.00
CA THR A 32 8.53 8.27 16.33
C THR A 32 7.40 8.93 15.54
N SER A 33 6.45 9.59 16.21
CA SER A 33 5.38 10.33 15.53
C SER A 33 5.93 11.56 14.82
N ARG A 34 5.61 11.72 13.53
CA ARG A 34 5.96 12.89 12.70
C ARG A 34 4.76 13.75 12.34
N TYR A 35 3.55 13.20 12.43
CA TYR A 35 2.31 13.88 12.14
C TYR A 35 1.19 13.31 13.01
N SER A 36 0.36 14.17 13.60
CA SER A 36 -0.89 13.75 14.24
C SER A 36 -1.92 14.88 14.16
N LYS A 37 -2.90 14.75 13.26
CA LYS A 37 -3.98 15.74 13.09
C LYS A 37 -5.18 15.14 12.34
N GLY A 38 -6.38 15.43 12.84
CA GLY A 38 -7.64 15.09 12.18
C GLY A 38 -7.85 13.57 12.03
N GLY A 39 -7.59 12.82 13.10
CA GLY A 39 -7.73 11.35 13.11
C GLY A 39 -6.62 10.59 12.39
N VAL A 40 -5.71 11.29 11.69
CA VAL A 40 -4.56 10.71 11.02
C VAL A 40 -3.31 10.85 11.87
N THR A 41 -2.53 9.78 12.00
CA THR A 41 -1.21 9.79 12.62
C THR A 41 -0.19 9.11 11.72
N VAL A 42 1.01 9.67 11.62
CA VAL A 42 2.13 9.11 10.86
C VAL A 42 3.34 8.98 11.78
N TRP A 43 3.99 7.81 11.72
CA TRP A 43 5.20 7.49 12.45
C TRP A 43 6.33 7.10 11.51
N THR A 44 7.56 7.36 11.93
CA THR A 44 8.80 6.91 11.28
C THR A 44 9.60 6.04 12.22
N ARG A 45 10.30 5.03 11.69
CA ARG A 45 11.28 4.23 12.43
C ARG A 45 12.57 4.12 11.64
N ASP A 46 13.69 4.43 12.28
CA ASP A 46 15.02 4.23 11.68
C ASP A 46 15.30 2.74 11.43
N GLN A 47 16.06 2.45 10.38
CA GLN A 47 16.61 1.11 10.12
C GLN A 47 18.10 1.11 10.47
N GLU A 48 18.67 -0.08 10.63
CA GLU A 48 20.08 -0.29 11.01
C GLU A 48 21.04 0.48 10.08
N ASN A 49 20.73 0.51 8.77
CA ASN A 49 21.35 1.40 7.81
C ASN A 49 20.71 2.79 7.91
N GLN A 50 21.41 3.72 8.55
CA GLN A 50 20.96 5.09 8.88
C GLN A 50 20.51 5.97 7.69
N THR A 51 20.51 5.47 6.46
CA THR A 51 20.08 6.19 5.25
C THR A 51 18.60 6.01 4.92
N VAL A 52 17.94 4.99 5.49
CA VAL A 52 16.53 4.67 5.22
C VAL A 52 15.68 4.59 6.49
N GLN A 53 14.38 4.88 6.35
CA GLN A 53 13.38 4.80 7.41
C GLN A 53 12.12 4.09 6.92
N LYS A 54 11.45 3.36 7.83
CA LYS A 54 10.10 2.85 7.59
C LYS A 54 9.07 3.91 7.99
N LEU A 55 7.95 3.95 7.28
CA LEU A 55 6.78 4.73 7.66
C LEU A 55 5.63 3.83 8.10
N LYS A 56 4.86 4.34 9.06
CA LYS A 56 3.57 3.79 9.46
C LYS A 56 2.56 4.92 9.50
N MET A 57 1.37 4.69 8.95
CA MET A 57 0.30 5.68 8.89
C MET A 57 -0.97 5.04 9.41
N ARG A 58 -1.77 5.79 10.16
CA ARG A 58 -3.03 5.31 10.73
C ARG A 58 -4.10 6.37 10.55
N ILE A 59 -5.32 5.98 10.20
CA ILE A 59 -6.50 6.85 10.23
C ILE A 59 -7.65 6.15 10.95
N VAL A 60 -8.37 6.92 11.77
CA VAL A 60 -9.61 6.48 12.40
C VAL A 60 -10.79 6.83 11.51
N CYS A 61 -11.52 5.82 11.06
CA CYS A 61 -12.71 5.89 10.22
C CYS A 61 -13.94 5.58 11.07
N LYS A 62 -14.64 6.62 11.54
CA LYS A 62 -15.79 6.47 12.45
C LYS A 62 -17.04 5.93 11.74
N ASP A 63 -17.27 6.42 10.52
CA ASP A 63 -18.57 6.20 9.85
C ASP A 63 -18.45 5.25 8.64
N VAL A 64 -17.44 4.37 8.65
CA VAL A 64 -17.15 3.45 7.55
C VAL A 64 -16.90 2.05 8.10
N ALA A 65 -17.59 1.06 7.55
CA ALA A 65 -17.40 -0.34 7.88
C ALA A 65 -16.04 -0.85 7.37
N ALA A 66 -15.48 -1.84 8.07
CA ALA A 66 -14.23 -2.48 7.74
C ALA A 66 -14.22 -3.03 6.30
N GLU A 67 -15.29 -3.71 5.93
CA GLU A 67 -15.52 -4.34 4.64
C GLU A 67 -15.54 -3.28 3.52
N THR A 68 -16.05 -2.08 3.82
CA THR A 68 -16.06 -0.97 2.85
C THR A 68 -14.65 -0.46 2.59
N LEU A 69 -13.81 -0.33 3.63
CA LEU A 69 -12.40 0.00 3.44
C LEU A 69 -11.68 -1.09 2.63
N TYR A 70 -11.99 -2.35 2.93
CA TYR A 70 -11.40 -3.50 2.25
C TYR A 70 -11.74 -3.51 0.76
N ASP A 71 -13.02 -3.33 0.44
CA ASP A 71 -13.49 -3.22 -0.93
C ASP A 71 -12.83 -2.04 -1.67
N VAL A 72 -12.68 -0.87 -1.04
CA VAL A 72 -12.07 0.32 -1.65
C VAL A 72 -10.59 0.11 -1.99
N LEU A 73 -9.87 -0.67 -1.17
CA LEU A 73 -8.47 -1.00 -1.42
C LEU A 73 -8.31 -2.03 -2.55
N HIS A 74 -9.29 -2.92 -2.74
CA HIS A 74 -9.26 -3.93 -3.80
C HIS A 74 -9.83 -3.46 -5.15
N ASP A 75 -10.84 -2.59 -5.15
CA ASP A 75 -11.58 -2.20 -6.36
C ASP A 75 -10.76 -1.26 -7.26
N THR A 76 -9.98 -1.84 -8.17
CA THR A 76 -9.14 -1.13 -9.15
C THR A 76 -9.96 -0.23 -10.07
N SER A 77 -11.20 -0.61 -10.40
CA SER A 77 -12.13 0.23 -11.16
C SER A 77 -12.52 1.50 -10.38
N TYR A 78 -12.75 1.36 -9.07
CA TYR A 78 -13.02 2.50 -8.21
C TYR A 78 -11.80 3.36 -7.94
N ARG A 79 -10.59 2.77 -7.88
CA ARG A 79 -9.33 3.50 -7.70
C ARG A 79 -9.20 4.66 -8.68
N ARG A 80 -9.59 4.44 -9.94
CA ARG A 80 -9.61 5.47 -11.02
C ARG A 80 -10.49 6.69 -10.72
N LYS A 81 -11.43 6.58 -9.77
CA LYS A 81 -12.34 7.67 -9.40
C LYS A 81 -11.82 8.56 -8.28
N TRP A 82 -11.04 8.02 -7.36
CA TRP A 82 -10.64 8.75 -6.15
C TRP A 82 -9.14 9.01 -6.04
N ASP A 83 -8.31 8.18 -6.67
CA ASP A 83 -6.88 8.38 -6.68
C ASP A 83 -6.45 9.30 -7.83
N THR A 84 -6.42 10.60 -7.54
CA THR A 84 -6.00 11.62 -8.51
C THR A 84 -4.52 11.54 -8.87
N ASN A 85 -3.71 10.78 -8.13
CA ASN A 85 -2.29 10.61 -8.42
C ASN A 85 -2.03 9.37 -9.27
N MET A 86 -2.98 8.43 -9.38
CA MET A 86 -2.84 7.25 -10.22
C MET A 86 -2.75 7.65 -11.69
N ILE A 87 -1.70 7.18 -12.37
CA ILE A 87 -1.53 7.33 -13.83
C ILE A 87 -2.18 6.12 -14.50
N GLU A 88 -1.78 4.91 -14.11
CA GLU A 88 -2.28 3.67 -14.66
C GLU A 88 -2.28 2.55 -13.61
N THR A 89 -3.23 1.62 -13.74
CA THR A 89 -3.25 0.39 -12.95
C THR A 89 -4.00 -0.70 -13.69
N TYR A 90 -3.52 -1.94 -13.59
CA TYR A 90 -4.18 -3.14 -14.08
C TYR A 90 -3.60 -4.38 -13.40
N ASP A 91 -4.44 -5.41 -13.25
CA ASP A 91 -3.99 -6.71 -12.76
C ASP A 91 -3.35 -7.50 -13.94
N ILE A 92 -2.20 -8.12 -13.70
CA ILE A 92 -1.41 -8.87 -14.70
C ILE A 92 -1.83 -10.34 -14.73
N GLY A 93 -2.04 -10.93 -13.56
CA GLY A 93 -2.52 -12.30 -13.44
C GLY A 93 -2.61 -12.78 -12.00
N ARG A 94 -3.22 -13.95 -11.81
CA ARG A 94 -3.50 -14.54 -10.50
C ARG A 94 -2.48 -15.62 -10.17
N LEU A 95 -1.98 -15.63 -8.93
CA LEU A 95 -1.09 -16.68 -8.40
C LEU A 95 -1.87 -17.74 -7.62
N THR A 96 -2.75 -17.30 -6.71
CA THR A 96 -3.63 -18.15 -5.89
C THR A 96 -5.03 -17.52 -5.79
N VAL A 97 -5.95 -18.16 -5.06
CA VAL A 97 -7.29 -17.58 -4.81
C VAL A 97 -7.26 -16.22 -4.10
N ASN A 98 -6.16 -15.93 -3.41
CA ASN A 98 -5.98 -14.74 -2.58
C ASN A 98 -4.66 -14.01 -2.85
N ALA A 99 -4.01 -14.27 -3.99
CA ALA A 99 -2.82 -13.55 -4.40
C ALA A 99 -2.78 -13.33 -5.92
N ASP A 100 -2.42 -12.11 -6.32
CA ASP A 100 -2.27 -11.68 -7.70
C ASP A 100 -1.01 -10.85 -7.91
N VAL A 101 -0.69 -10.59 -9.18
CA VAL A 101 0.36 -9.66 -9.61
C VAL A 101 -0.32 -8.53 -10.34
N GLY A 102 0.01 -7.29 -9.99
CA GLY A 102 -0.57 -6.09 -10.59
C GLY A 102 0.47 -5.02 -10.89
N TYR A 103 0.15 -4.18 -11.86
CA TYR A 103 0.89 -2.96 -12.18
C TYR A 103 0.19 -1.74 -11.62
N TYR A 104 0.97 -0.80 -11.11
CA TYR A 104 0.49 0.50 -10.68
C TYR A 104 1.54 1.58 -10.94
N SER A 105 1.10 2.71 -11.49
CA SER A 105 1.93 3.90 -11.68
C SER A 105 1.25 5.15 -11.12
N TRP A 106 2.06 6.06 -10.59
CA TRP A 106 1.58 7.30 -9.99
C TRP A 106 2.38 8.55 -10.36
N LYS A 107 1.71 9.68 -10.23
CA LYS A 107 2.29 11.00 -10.29
C LYS A 107 2.88 11.36 -8.94
N CYS A 108 4.19 11.47 -8.87
CA CYS A 108 4.86 11.97 -7.68
C CYS A 108 4.74 13.50 -7.61
N PRO A 109 4.71 14.09 -6.41
CA PRO A 109 4.80 15.54 -6.28
C PRO A 109 6.08 16.04 -6.94
N SER A 110 5.96 17.04 -7.82
CA SER A 110 7.11 17.78 -8.32
C SER A 110 7.96 18.26 -7.14
N PRO A 111 9.28 18.16 -7.22
CA PRO A 111 10.11 17.84 -8.39
C PRO A 111 10.49 16.35 -8.61
N LEU A 112 9.86 15.41 -7.90
CA LEU A 112 10.14 13.98 -8.04
C LEU A 112 9.63 13.42 -9.37
N LYS A 113 10.37 12.48 -9.96
CA LYS A 113 9.89 11.71 -11.12
C LYS A 113 8.71 10.83 -10.72
N ASN A 114 7.77 10.67 -11.64
CA ASN A 114 6.70 9.67 -11.52
C ASN A 114 7.31 8.28 -11.30
N ARG A 115 6.58 7.41 -10.60
CA ARG A 115 7.03 6.05 -10.32
C ARG A 115 5.97 5.05 -10.70
N ASP A 116 6.42 3.86 -11.00
CA ASP A 116 5.61 2.68 -11.19
C ASP A 116 6.23 1.48 -10.49
N PHE A 117 5.42 0.47 -10.28
CA PHE A 117 5.84 -0.80 -9.71
C PHE A 117 4.94 -1.92 -10.20
N VAL A 118 5.55 -3.10 -10.31
CA VAL A 118 4.85 -4.37 -10.35
C VAL A 118 4.92 -4.94 -8.94
N THR A 119 3.77 -5.34 -8.40
CA THR A 119 3.68 -5.91 -7.05
C THR A 119 2.89 -7.20 -7.07
N MET A 120 3.37 -8.18 -6.33
CA MET A 120 2.54 -9.28 -5.85
C MET A 120 1.71 -8.79 -4.67
N ARG A 121 0.40 -8.92 -4.75
CA ARG A 121 -0.53 -8.61 -3.66
C ARG A 121 -1.15 -9.89 -3.16
N SER A 122 -1.16 -10.09 -1.85
CA SER A 122 -1.80 -11.22 -1.16
C SER A 122 -2.71 -10.70 -0.05
N TRP A 123 -3.88 -11.32 0.14
CA TRP A 123 -4.85 -10.86 1.13
C TRP A 123 -5.41 -11.99 2.00
N LEU A 124 -5.76 -11.63 3.24
CA LEU A 124 -6.27 -12.57 4.23
C LEU A 124 -7.28 -11.88 5.17
N PRO A 125 -8.57 -12.23 5.09
CA PRO A 125 -9.54 -11.92 6.13
C PRO A 125 -9.28 -12.76 7.39
N LEU A 126 -9.16 -12.13 8.55
CA LEU A 126 -8.89 -12.78 9.84
C LEU A 126 -9.90 -12.33 10.89
N GLY A 127 -11.04 -13.02 10.94
CA GLY A 127 -12.15 -12.66 11.83
C GLY A 127 -12.70 -11.28 11.46
N ASN A 128 -12.45 -10.29 12.31
CA ASN A 128 -12.83 -8.91 12.02
C ASN A 128 -11.75 -8.17 11.21
N ASP A 129 -10.48 -8.57 11.26
CA ASP A 129 -9.38 -7.86 10.61
C ASP A 129 -9.25 -8.24 9.12
N PHE A 130 -8.74 -7.32 8.29
CA PHE A 130 -8.44 -7.60 6.89
C PHE A 130 -6.99 -7.24 6.56
N LEU A 131 -6.20 -8.20 6.09
CA LEU A 131 -4.80 -7.96 5.79
C LEU A 131 -4.58 -7.95 4.27
N ILE A 132 -3.83 -6.97 3.76
CA ILE A 132 -3.38 -6.92 2.37
C ILE A 132 -1.86 -6.66 2.36
N ILE A 133 -1.08 -7.67 1.98
CA ILE A 133 0.36 -7.51 1.78
C ILE A 133 0.58 -7.24 0.30
N ASN A 134 1.13 -6.07 -0.05
CA ASN A 134 1.78 -5.90 -1.34
C ASN A 134 3.30 -6.04 -1.15
N SER A 135 3.92 -6.78 -2.05
CA SER A 135 5.35 -7.07 -2.08
C SER A 135 5.86 -6.89 -3.51
N SER A 136 6.85 -6.01 -3.70
CA SER A 136 7.51 -5.83 -5.00
C SER A 136 8.71 -6.76 -5.21
N ASP A 137 9.27 -7.34 -4.14
CA ASP A 137 10.06 -8.60 -4.09
C ASP A 137 10.89 -8.73 -2.79
N LEU A 138 11.33 -9.96 -2.49
CA LEU A 138 12.14 -10.47 -1.38
C LEU A 138 13.35 -9.61 -0.93
N SER A 139 13.13 -8.43 -0.36
CA SER A 139 14.10 -7.74 0.51
C SER A 139 13.50 -6.71 1.48
N ARG A 140 12.24 -6.86 1.93
CA ARG A 140 11.61 -5.88 2.85
C ARG A 140 11.57 -4.44 2.31
N HIS A 141 11.37 -4.26 1.00
CA HIS A 141 11.29 -2.93 0.36
C HIS A 141 9.93 -2.69 -0.35
N VAL A 142 8.96 -2.19 0.45
CA VAL A 142 7.82 -1.25 0.16
C VAL A 142 6.69 -1.75 -0.76
N SER A 143 5.38 -1.73 -0.45
CA SER A 143 4.48 -1.04 0.49
C SER A 143 3.42 -2.03 0.96
N SER A 144 3.12 -2.13 2.26
CA SER A 144 2.21 -3.16 2.77
C SER A 144 1.03 -2.50 3.50
N ASP A 145 -0.19 -2.86 3.12
CA ASP A 145 -1.42 -2.21 3.59
C ASP A 145 -2.13 -3.10 4.64
N VAL A 146 -1.94 -2.84 5.95
CA VAL A 146 -2.78 -3.49 6.97
C VAL A 146 -4.11 -2.72 7.08
N LEU A 147 -5.20 -3.35 6.68
CA LEU A 147 -6.52 -2.89 7.09
C LEU A 147 -6.93 -3.56 8.40
N GLN A 148 -6.44 -3.01 9.50
CA GLN A 148 -6.90 -3.45 10.81
C GLN A 148 -8.33 -2.95 11.07
N THR A 149 -9.12 -3.71 11.80
CA THR A 149 -10.45 -3.27 12.17
C THR A 149 -10.65 -3.40 13.68
N SER A 150 -11.65 -2.67 14.15
CA SER A 150 -12.14 -2.64 15.52
C SER A 150 -11.23 -2.01 16.59
N GLN A 151 -11.54 -0.74 16.89
CA GLN A 151 -11.62 -0.25 18.27
C GLN A 151 -13.09 0.09 18.59
N GLY A 152 -13.99 -0.91 18.51
CA GLY A 152 -15.40 -0.80 18.89
C GLY A 152 -16.41 -0.76 17.74
N PRO A 153 -17.73 -0.79 18.04
CA PRO A 153 -18.81 -1.10 17.09
C PRO A 153 -19.01 -0.10 15.95
N HIS A 154 -18.40 1.09 16.01
CA HIS A 154 -18.54 2.16 15.01
C HIS A 154 -17.24 2.95 14.82
N SER A 155 -16.08 2.29 14.85
CA SER A 155 -14.81 2.96 14.57
C SER A 155 -13.76 1.97 14.08
N ASN A 156 -13.45 2.06 12.79
CA ASN A 156 -12.44 1.25 12.12
C ASN A 156 -11.12 2.02 11.95
N VAL A 157 -10.01 1.29 11.79
CA VAL A 157 -8.67 1.87 11.84
C VAL A 157 -7.81 1.33 10.71
N LEU A 158 -7.70 2.08 9.62
CA LEU A 158 -6.77 1.71 8.55
C LEU A 158 -5.33 2.03 8.96
N SER A 159 -4.42 1.06 8.84
CA SER A 159 -3.01 1.16 9.21
C SER A 159 -2.09 0.77 8.04
N LEU A 160 -1.51 1.74 7.35
CA LEU A 160 -0.59 1.47 6.24
C LEU A 160 0.85 1.48 6.74
N SER A 161 1.69 0.56 6.24
CA SER A 161 3.13 0.62 6.51
C SER A 161 3.92 0.54 5.22
N THR A 162 4.93 1.39 5.08
CA THR A 162 5.84 1.31 3.95
C THR A 162 7.02 0.43 4.32
N GLY A 163 7.70 -0.10 3.30
CA GLY A 163 9.06 -0.57 3.49
C GLY A 163 10.02 0.60 3.72
N SER A 164 11.31 0.33 3.55
CA SER A 164 12.36 1.32 3.76
C SER A 164 12.37 2.37 2.65
N LEU A 165 12.26 3.65 3.02
CA LEU A 165 12.37 4.80 2.14
C LEU A 165 13.60 5.63 2.52
N PRO A 166 14.29 6.27 1.56
CA PRO A 166 15.37 7.20 1.88
C PRO A 166 14.92 8.33 2.81
N LYS A 167 15.72 8.69 3.82
CA LYS A 167 15.38 9.71 4.82
C LYS A 167 14.90 11.04 4.23
N TRP A 168 15.53 11.48 3.14
CA TRP A 168 15.17 12.74 2.48
C TRP A 168 13.75 12.69 1.87
N VAL A 169 13.28 11.53 1.40
CA VAL A 169 11.90 11.30 0.92
C VAL A 169 10.91 11.26 2.09
N VAL A 170 11.33 10.67 3.21
CA VAL A 170 10.47 10.36 4.36
C VAL A 170 9.84 11.61 4.97
N ASN A 171 10.55 12.74 5.00
CA ASN A 171 10.00 14.00 5.50
C ASN A 171 8.78 14.46 4.67
N ARG A 172 8.89 14.43 3.34
CA ARG A 172 7.80 14.85 2.44
C ARG A 172 6.61 13.90 2.53
N VAL A 173 6.88 12.60 2.56
CA VAL A 173 5.84 11.58 2.64
C VAL A 173 5.12 11.65 3.98
N SER A 174 5.86 11.76 5.09
CA SER A 174 5.26 11.77 6.43
C SER A 174 4.42 13.01 6.73
N GLN A 175 4.80 14.18 6.19
CA GLN A 175 4.12 15.44 6.50
C GLN A 175 2.97 15.77 5.54
N PHE A 176 3.09 15.41 4.26
CA PHE A 176 2.16 15.87 3.22
C PHE A 176 1.46 14.73 2.49
N VAL A 177 2.22 13.82 1.88
CA VAL A 177 1.64 12.80 0.99
C VAL A 177 0.83 11.77 1.77
N GLY A 178 1.41 11.21 2.83
CA GLY A 178 0.79 10.19 3.66
C GLY A 178 -0.52 10.65 4.28
N PRO A 179 -0.56 11.79 5.01
CA PRO A 179 -1.80 12.28 5.58
C PRO A 179 -2.90 12.57 4.55
N LYS A 180 -2.53 13.11 3.38
CA LYS A 180 -3.48 13.39 2.29
C LYS A 180 -4.03 12.09 1.68
N ALA A 181 -3.18 11.09 1.46
CA ALA A 181 -3.58 9.78 0.96
C ALA A 181 -4.57 9.09 1.92
N MET A 182 -4.28 9.06 3.22
CA MET A 182 -5.17 8.45 4.24
C MET A 182 -6.55 9.12 4.25
N ARG A 183 -6.61 10.45 4.16
CA ARG A 183 -7.89 11.18 4.07
C ARG A 183 -8.64 10.91 2.78
N LYS A 184 -7.94 10.79 1.64
CA LYS A 184 -8.57 10.43 0.36
C LYS A 184 -9.20 9.05 0.42
N ILE A 185 -8.50 8.05 0.98
CA ILE A 185 -9.06 6.71 1.18
C ILE A 185 -10.33 6.77 2.04
N TYR A 186 -10.29 7.53 3.15
CA TYR A 186 -11.48 7.68 4.00
C TYR A 186 -12.66 8.37 3.27
N LYS A 187 -12.41 9.51 2.59
CA LYS A 187 -13.42 10.20 1.79
C LYS A 187 -13.98 9.31 0.66
N ALA A 188 -13.14 8.50 0.02
CA ALA A 188 -13.55 7.54 -1.00
C ALA A 188 -14.44 6.44 -0.41
N SER A 189 -14.09 5.94 0.77
CA SER A 189 -14.86 4.88 1.43
C SER A 189 -16.26 5.31 1.82
N LEU A 190 -16.45 6.57 2.22
CA LEU A 190 -17.78 7.13 2.46
C LEU A 190 -18.67 7.14 1.20
N LYS A 191 -18.07 7.26 0.01
CA LYS A 191 -18.78 7.34 -1.28
C LYS A 191 -18.89 5.99 -1.99
N TYR A 192 -18.16 4.98 -1.54
CA TYR A 192 -18.05 3.69 -2.23
C TYR A 192 -19.37 2.94 -2.34
N PRO A 193 -20.21 2.79 -1.28
CA PRO A 193 -21.44 2.01 -1.38
C PRO A 193 -22.40 2.51 -2.47
N ASP A 194 -22.56 3.83 -2.58
CA ASP A 194 -23.42 4.44 -3.60
C ASP A 194 -22.83 4.35 -5.01
N TRP A 195 -21.50 4.43 -5.14
CA TRP A 195 -20.83 4.21 -6.41
C TRP A 195 -20.97 2.76 -6.86
N LYS A 196 -20.65 1.79 -5.99
CA LYS A 196 -20.64 0.36 -6.31
C LYS A 196 -22.01 -0.17 -6.69
N ARG A 197 -23.09 0.36 -6.07
CA ARG A 197 -24.49 0.07 -6.47
C ARG A 197 -24.77 0.29 -7.96
N LYS A 198 -24.02 1.21 -8.59
CA LYS A 198 -24.19 1.62 -9.99
C LYS A 198 -23.15 1.01 -10.94
N HIS A 199 -22.17 0.27 -10.42
CA HIS A 199 -21.02 -0.24 -11.17
C HIS A 199 -20.76 -1.69 -10.78
N ASP A 200 -21.57 -2.60 -11.33
CA ASP A 200 -21.49 -4.04 -11.10
C ASP A 200 -21.44 -4.41 -9.61
N PRO A 201 -22.54 -4.17 -8.85
CA PRO A 201 -22.55 -4.27 -7.39
C PRO A 201 -22.17 -5.66 -6.85
N TRP A 202 -22.42 -6.69 -7.65
CA TRP A 202 -22.17 -8.09 -7.30
C TRP A 202 -20.77 -8.57 -7.66
N VAL A 203 -20.01 -7.78 -8.43
CA VAL A 203 -18.66 -8.14 -8.88
C VAL A 203 -17.64 -7.67 -7.85
N LYS A 204 -17.19 -8.61 -7.04
CA LYS A 204 -16.16 -8.46 -5.99
C LYS A 204 -15.24 -9.69 -6.00
N PRO A 205 -14.36 -9.84 -7.01
CA PRO A 205 -13.52 -11.03 -7.17
C PRO A 205 -12.56 -11.29 -6.00
N TRP A 206 -12.25 -10.27 -5.19
CA TRP A 206 -11.48 -10.41 -3.94
C TRP A 206 -12.25 -11.10 -2.80
N MET A 207 -13.60 -11.04 -2.82
CA MET A 207 -14.48 -11.76 -1.88
C MET A 207 -14.99 -13.08 -2.46
N PHE A 208 -15.17 -13.14 -3.79
CA PHE A 208 -15.74 -14.25 -4.53
C PHE A 208 -14.76 -14.69 -5.64
N PRO A 209 -13.73 -15.52 -5.31
CA PRO A 209 -12.64 -15.85 -6.22
C PRO A 209 -13.09 -16.51 -7.54
N GLU A 210 -14.27 -17.11 -7.58
CA GLU A 210 -14.89 -17.68 -8.78
C GLU A 210 -15.25 -16.62 -9.84
N GLN A 211 -15.37 -15.35 -9.44
CA GLN A 211 -15.57 -14.22 -10.35
C GLN A 211 -14.26 -13.74 -10.99
N ASN A 212 -13.10 -14.23 -10.52
CA ASN A 212 -11.81 -13.79 -11.01
C ASN A 212 -11.46 -14.49 -12.33
N MET A 213 -11.43 -13.70 -13.40
CA MET A 213 -11.14 -14.14 -14.78
C MET A 213 -9.68 -13.93 -15.20
N LEU A 214 -8.79 -13.56 -14.27
CA LEU A 214 -7.37 -13.39 -14.55
C LEU A 214 -6.73 -14.72 -14.92
N GLN A 215 -5.77 -14.67 -15.85
CA GLN A 215 -4.92 -15.80 -16.18
C GLN A 215 -4.12 -16.25 -14.96
N ASN A 216 -3.98 -17.56 -14.78
CA ASN A 216 -3.10 -18.10 -13.75
C ASN A 216 -1.64 -17.95 -14.18
N ILE A 217 -0.80 -17.46 -13.28
CA ILE A 217 0.65 -17.31 -13.45
C ILE A 217 1.33 -18.23 -12.45
N SER A 218 2.43 -18.88 -12.83
CA SER A 218 3.24 -19.62 -11.87
C SER A 218 4.18 -18.66 -11.13
N ALA A 219 4.34 -18.83 -9.82
CA ALA A 219 5.34 -18.07 -9.06
C ALA A 219 6.79 -18.29 -9.58
N SER A 220 7.03 -19.43 -10.26
CA SER A 220 8.32 -19.70 -10.92
C SER A 220 8.60 -18.81 -12.14
N ASP A 221 7.55 -18.23 -12.73
CA ASP A 221 7.67 -17.36 -13.91
C ASP A 221 7.99 -15.92 -13.50
N LEU A 222 8.00 -15.64 -12.20
CA LEU A 222 8.38 -14.36 -11.64
C LEU A 222 9.86 -14.39 -11.25
N THR A 223 10.59 -13.35 -11.64
CA THR A 223 12.00 -13.18 -11.31
C THR A 223 12.16 -12.09 -10.26
N LEU A 224 12.98 -12.36 -9.25
CA LEU A 224 13.30 -11.39 -8.23
C LEU A 224 13.96 -10.14 -8.79
N GLN A 225 13.32 -8.98 -8.58
CA GLN A 225 13.96 -7.70 -8.85
C GLN A 225 14.96 -7.36 -7.74
N ARG A 226 16.27 -7.39 -8.05
CA ARG A 226 17.31 -7.03 -7.06
C ARG A 226 17.33 -5.52 -6.84
N VAL A 227 17.38 -5.09 -5.58
CA VAL A 227 17.51 -3.67 -5.21
C VAL A 227 18.74 -3.03 -5.87
N GLU A 228 19.83 -3.78 -6.02
CA GLU A 228 21.07 -3.34 -6.67
C GLU A 228 20.94 -3.15 -8.19
N SER A 229 19.93 -3.79 -8.81
CA SER A 229 19.60 -3.63 -10.23
C SER A 229 18.56 -2.54 -10.50
N LEU A 230 17.94 -1.97 -9.45
CA LEU A 230 17.09 -0.81 -9.60
C LEU A 230 17.94 0.39 -10.01
N GLU A 231 17.41 1.23 -10.90
CA GLU A 231 18.05 2.51 -11.21
C GLU A 231 18.32 3.27 -9.89
N ASN A 232 19.57 3.65 -9.65
CA ASN A 232 19.94 4.52 -8.54
C ASN A 232 19.34 5.90 -8.80
N ILE A 233 18.08 6.09 -8.38
CA ILE A 233 17.40 7.37 -8.53
C ILE A 233 17.83 8.25 -7.35
N ASP A 234 18.97 8.90 -7.53
CA ASP A 234 19.49 9.92 -6.62
C ASP A 234 18.79 11.26 -6.87
N GLU A 235 17.70 11.48 -6.13
CA GLU A 235 16.95 12.73 -6.08
C GLU A 235 17.35 13.57 -4.83
N SER A 236 18.51 13.31 -4.22
CA SER A 236 18.97 14.05 -3.03
C SER A 236 19.30 15.52 -3.31
N GLY A 237 19.68 15.86 -4.55
CA GLY A 237 20.00 17.22 -4.98
C GLY A 237 18.79 18.07 -5.36
N VAL A 238 17.58 17.54 -5.23
CA VAL A 238 16.38 18.23 -5.69
C VAL A 238 15.91 19.23 -4.64
N SER A 239 15.88 20.52 -4.99
CA SER A 239 15.60 21.62 -4.06
C SER A 239 14.17 21.58 -3.52
N GLU A 240 14.02 21.85 -2.21
CA GLU A 240 12.73 22.01 -1.55
C GLU A 240 12.09 23.35 -1.95
N GLU A 241 11.60 23.48 -3.19
CA GLU A 241 10.74 24.60 -3.54
C GLU A 241 9.41 24.47 -2.78
N LYS A 242 9.22 25.33 -1.77
CA LYS A 242 7.95 25.50 -1.06
C LYS A 242 6.89 26.05 -2.02
N ARG A 243 6.24 25.18 -2.79
CA ARG A 243 4.94 25.52 -3.37
C ARG A 243 3.87 25.27 -2.32
N HIS A 244 3.12 26.31 -1.98
CA HIS A 244 1.82 26.16 -1.34
C HIS A 244 1.02 25.19 -2.20
N SER A 245 0.63 24.07 -1.61
CA SER A 245 -0.31 23.15 -2.24
C SER A 245 -1.67 23.81 -2.12
N ASP A 246 -2.05 24.59 -3.14
CA ASP A 246 -3.43 25.04 -3.38
C ASP A 246 -4.31 23.83 -3.74
N ASP A 247 -4.49 22.93 -2.78
CA ASP A 247 -5.48 21.85 -2.80
C ASP A 247 -6.21 21.90 -1.45
N ASP A 248 -6.51 23.12 -0.99
CA ASP A 248 -7.58 23.36 -0.04
C ASP A 248 -8.88 23.44 -0.85
N ASP A 249 -9.43 22.28 -1.17
CA ASP A 249 -10.80 22.16 -1.63
C ASP A 249 -11.57 21.32 -0.60
N THR A 250 -12.37 22.05 0.17
CA THR A 250 -13.72 21.71 0.68
C THR A 250 -14.07 20.21 0.75
#